data_AF-A0A2R7JYT3-F1
#
_entry.id   AF-A0A2R7JYT3-F1
#
_cell.length_a   1.000
_cell.length_b   1.000
_cell.length_c   1.000
_cell.angle_alpha   90.00
_cell.angle_beta   90.00
_cell.angle_gamma   90.00
#
_symmetry.space_group_name_H-M   'P 1'
#
loop_
_entity.id
_entity.type
_entity.pdbx_description
1 polymer ?
#
loop_
_entity_poly.entity_id
_entity_poly.type
_entity_poly.pdbx_seq_one_letter_code
_entity_poly.pdbx_strand_id
1 'polypeptide(L)'
;MKKNFILILTFVFLAFTACNNDDNAPQSDVAVAFAEASYNLTSDATPVQIKFSKPAPVAGTITLDVTETAVAYTTDYTTTPAAASKKVVVSFPKDATSVEFTFNKIKNATATEVKNVVFTISGTSFGGQISSNKTIQLNFNEAASLGTALS
;
A
#
# COMPACT_ATOMS: atom_id res chain seq x y z
N MET A 1 73.97 -23.56 -22.84
CA MET A 1 73.07 -23.90 -21.70
C MET A 1 71.78 -23.09 -21.85
N LYS A 2 70.62 -23.78 -21.90
CA LYS A 2 69.28 -23.36 -21.39
C LYS A 2 68.66 -22.10 -22.05
N LYS A 3 67.88 -22.20 -23.13
CA LYS A 3 66.41 -22.46 -23.19
C LYS A 3 65.61 -21.55 -22.24
N ASN A 4 64.72 -20.72 -22.81
CA ASN A 4 63.31 -20.59 -22.40
C ASN A 4 62.55 -19.59 -23.30
N PHE A 5 61.93 -20.17 -24.33
CA PHE A 5 60.69 -19.73 -24.97
C PHE A 5 59.55 -20.38 -24.19
N ILE A 6 58.38 -19.71 -24.03
CA ILE A 6 57.11 -20.10 -23.33
C ILE A 6 56.83 -19.13 -22.16
N LEU A 7 55.63 -18.60 -21.86
CA LEU A 7 54.26 -18.58 -22.43
C LEU A 7 53.40 -17.79 -21.40
N ILE A 8 52.13 -17.52 -21.73
CA ILE A 8 51.01 -17.18 -20.83
C ILE A 8 50.89 -15.68 -20.54
N LEU A 9 50.23 -14.93 -21.42
CA LEU A 9 48.77 -14.70 -21.37
C LEU A 9 48.34 -14.14 -20.00
N THR A 10 48.53 -12.83 -19.86
CA THR A 10 48.00 -11.98 -18.80
C THR A 10 46.47 -12.03 -18.82
N PHE A 11 45.90 -13.03 -18.14
CA PHE A 11 44.47 -13.09 -17.80
C PHE A 11 44.37 -13.19 -16.28
N VAL A 12 44.84 -12.15 -15.60
CA VAL A 12 44.61 -11.97 -14.16
C VAL A 12 43.22 -11.39 -14.00
N PHE A 13 42.27 -12.31 -13.78
CA PHE A 13 41.19 -12.21 -12.80
C PHE A 13 40.62 -10.80 -12.53
N LEU A 14 39.63 -10.42 -13.34
CA LEU A 14 38.53 -9.57 -12.87
C LEU A 14 37.63 -10.40 -11.96
N ALA A 15 38.06 -10.63 -10.73
CA ALA A 15 37.16 -10.99 -9.64
C ALA A 15 36.61 -9.69 -9.01
N PHE A 16 35.80 -8.96 -9.77
CA PHE A 16 34.87 -8.01 -9.14
C PHE A 16 33.74 -8.86 -8.55
N THR A 17 33.93 -9.27 -7.31
CA THR A 17 32.86 -9.75 -6.44
C THR A 17 31.96 -8.56 -6.11
N ALA A 18 31.16 -8.14 -7.09
CA ALA A 18 29.98 -7.33 -6.85
C ALA A 18 28.90 -8.23 -6.22
N CYS A 19 29.11 -8.64 -4.97
CA CYS A 19 27.99 -8.92 -4.10
C CYS A 19 27.35 -7.56 -3.83
N ASN A 20 26.36 -7.23 -4.66
CA ASN A 20 25.37 -6.23 -4.32
C ASN A 20 24.86 -6.64 -2.92
N ASN A 21 25.01 -5.77 -1.93
CA ASN A 21 24.38 -5.99 -0.63
C ASN A 21 22.88 -6.09 -0.91
N ASP A 22 22.37 -7.32 -0.95
CA ASP A 22 20.95 -7.58 -0.90
C ASP A 22 20.49 -7.01 0.44
N ASP A 23 19.82 -5.86 0.36
CA ASP A 23 19.00 -5.30 1.43
C ASP A 23 17.90 -6.32 1.75
N ASN A 24 18.27 -7.37 2.48
CA ASN A 24 17.35 -8.26 3.16
C ASN A 24 16.75 -7.49 4.34
N ALA A 25 15.99 -6.44 4.04
CA ALA A 25 15.03 -5.91 4.99
C ALA A 25 14.15 -7.10 5.43
N PRO A 26 13.93 -7.30 6.74
CA PRO A 26 13.16 -8.43 7.23
C PRO A 26 11.77 -8.39 6.60
N GLN A 27 11.53 -9.31 5.67
CA GLN A 27 10.27 -9.44 4.95
C GLN A 27 9.33 -10.28 5.81
N SER A 28 8.23 -9.67 6.24
CA SER A 28 7.17 -10.38 6.95
C SER A 28 6.30 -11.12 5.93
N ASP A 29 5.95 -12.35 6.27
CA ASP A 29 5.03 -13.21 5.51
C ASP A 29 3.54 -12.93 5.85
N VAL A 30 3.25 -11.88 6.63
CA VAL A 30 1.90 -11.35 6.79
C VAL A 30 1.51 -10.60 5.52
N ALA A 31 0.37 -10.96 4.93
CA ALA A 31 -0.21 -10.24 3.81
C ALA A 31 -1.23 -9.21 4.29
N VAL A 32 -1.34 -8.07 3.61
CA VAL A 32 -2.29 -6.99 3.89
C VAL A 32 -3.13 -6.66 2.66
N ALA A 33 -4.44 -6.46 2.87
CA ALA A 33 -5.41 -6.16 1.83
C ALA A 33 -6.56 -5.31 2.37
N PHE A 34 -7.24 -4.55 1.52
CA PHE A 34 -8.54 -4.00 1.90
C PHE A 34 -9.57 -5.11 2.05
N ALA A 35 -10.50 -4.95 3.00
CA ALA A 35 -11.61 -5.89 3.18
C ALA A 35 -12.59 -5.85 1.98
N GLU A 36 -12.75 -4.67 1.40
CA GLU A 36 -13.69 -4.37 0.34
C GLU A 36 -12.97 -3.70 -0.83
N ALA A 37 -13.46 -3.89 -2.06
CA ALA A 37 -12.92 -3.21 -3.24
C ALA A 37 -13.55 -1.82 -3.46
N SER A 38 -14.76 -1.59 -2.94
CA SER A 38 -15.45 -0.31 -3.10
C SER A 38 -16.54 -0.07 -2.05
N TYR A 39 -16.83 1.20 -1.80
CA TYR A 39 -18.01 1.64 -1.05
C TYR A 39 -18.81 2.69 -1.83
N ASN A 40 -20.13 2.64 -1.71
CA ASN A 40 -21.00 3.78 -2.00
C ASN A 40 -21.26 4.51 -0.67
N LEU A 41 -20.84 5.77 -0.60
CA LEU A 41 -20.81 6.53 0.65
C LEU A 41 -22.21 7.01 1.03
N THR A 42 -22.92 6.21 1.83
CA THR A 42 -24.23 6.57 2.38
C THR A 42 -24.13 7.39 3.67
N SER A 43 -23.07 7.18 4.45
CA SER A 43 -22.82 7.85 5.74
C SER A 43 -21.75 8.93 5.64
N ASP A 44 -21.79 9.90 6.54
CA ASP A 44 -20.76 10.96 6.62
C ASP A 44 -19.43 10.40 7.10
N ALA A 45 -19.43 9.49 8.08
CA ALA A 45 -18.24 8.76 8.51
C ALA A 45 -18.32 7.30 8.06
N THR A 46 -17.32 6.85 7.31
CA THR A 46 -17.23 5.47 6.81
C THR A 46 -15.91 4.84 7.27
N PRO A 47 -15.93 3.81 8.12
CA PRO A 47 -14.74 3.07 8.48
C PRO A 47 -14.26 2.21 7.30
N VAL A 48 -12.98 2.30 6.97
CA VAL A 48 -12.36 1.54 5.89
C VAL A 48 -11.35 0.58 6.49
N GLN A 49 -11.63 -0.72 6.36
CA GLN A 49 -10.86 -1.76 7.01
C GLN A 49 -9.81 -2.37 6.09
N ILE A 50 -8.62 -2.59 6.66
CA ILE A 50 -7.50 -3.31 6.07
C ILE A 50 -7.30 -4.57 6.92
N LYS A 51 -7.34 -5.74 6.30
CA LYS A 51 -7.18 -7.05 6.94
C LYS A 51 -5.75 -7.54 6.80
N PHE A 52 -5.26 -8.23 7.82
CA PHE A 52 -3.99 -8.94 7.80
C PHE A 52 -4.26 -10.45 7.72
N SER A 53 -3.44 -11.19 6.98
CA SER A 53 -3.61 -12.65 6.84
C SER A 53 -3.36 -13.43 8.13
N LYS A 54 -2.63 -12.82 9.08
CA LYS A 54 -2.35 -13.32 10.42
C LYS A 54 -1.92 -12.15 11.33
N PRO A 55 -1.87 -12.33 12.67
CA PRO A 55 -1.50 -11.26 13.59
C PRO A 55 -0.15 -10.60 13.23
N ALA A 56 -0.09 -9.27 13.27
CA ALA A 56 1.12 -8.52 12.99
C ALA A 56 2.22 -8.85 14.02
N PRO A 57 3.46 -9.18 13.61
CA PRO A 57 4.50 -9.61 14.54
C PRO A 57 4.99 -8.47 15.45
N VAL A 58 4.86 -7.23 14.99
CA VAL A 58 5.29 -5.99 15.65
C VAL A 58 4.26 -4.87 15.40
N ALA A 59 4.29 -3.82 16.20
CA ALA A 59 3.55 -2.59 15.89
C ALA A 59 4.15 -1.91 14.66
N GLY A 60 3.33 -1.17 13.91
CA GLY A 60 3.79 -0.53 12.69
C GLY A 60 2.75 0.38 12.04
N THR A 61 2.98 0.71 10.77
CA THR A 61 2.10 1.56 9.98
C THR A 61 1.84 0.97 8.59
N ILE A 62 0.64 1.25 8.07
CA ILE A 62 0.28 1.10 6.66
C ILE A 62 0.24 2.49 6.02
N THR A 63 0.94 2.65 4.90
CA THR A 63 0.90 3.89 4.11
C THR A 63 -0.06 3.71 2.94
N LEU A 64 -0.98 4.65 2.81
CA LEU A 64 -1.99 4.69 1.75
C LEU A 64 -1.75 5.90 0.85
N ASP A 65 -1.67 5.69 -0.45
CA ASP A 65 -1.69 6.77 -1.44
C ASP A 65 -3.13 7.14 -1.79
N VAL A 66 -3.38 8.43 -2.00
CA VAL A 66 -4.72 8.98 -2.26
C VAL A 66 -4.81 9.54 -3.67
N THR A 67 -5.74 9.02 -4.46
CA THR A 67 -6.09 9.51 -5.79
C THR A 67 -7.52 10.05 -5.78
N GLU A 68 -7.69 11.29 -6.24
CA GLU A 68 -8.98 11.98 -6.23
C GLU A 68 -9.54 12.11 -7.64
N THR A 69 -10.85 11.87 -7.79
CA THR A 69 -11.61 12.16 -9.01
C THR A 69 -12.69 13.17 -8.69
N ALA A 70 -12.54 14.39 -9.22
CA ALA A 70 -13.50 15.50 -9.07
C ALA A 70 -13.85 15.86 -7.63
N VAL A 71 -12.93 15.63 -6.67
CA VAL A 71 -13.08 15.94 -5.24
C VAL A 71 -11.81 16.61 -4.73
N ALA A 72 -11.90 17.32 -3.60
CA ALA A 72 -10.76 17.92 -2.93
C ALA A 72 -10.78 17.64 -1.41
N TYR A 73 -9.62 17.27 -0.86
CA TYR A 73 -9.41 17.15 0.59
C TYR A 73 -9.76 18.46 1.32
N THR A 74 -10.30 18.35 2.54
CA THR A 74 -10.90 19.40 3.39
C THR A 74 -12.14 20.12 2.83
N THR A 75 -12.44 19.98 1.54
CA THR A 75 -13.62 20.60 0.91
C THR A 75 -14.77 19.61 0.72
N ASP A 76 -14.46 18.43 0.17
CA ASP A 76 -15.43 17.37 -0.10
C ASP A 76 -15.32 16.21 0.90
N TYR A 77 -14.12 15.98 1.44
CA TYR A 77 -13.86 14.94 2.44
C TYR A 77 -12.63 15.23 3.29
N THR A 78 -12.50 14.49 4.40
CA THR A 78 -11.26 14.34 5.18
C THR A 78 -11.06 12.88 5.55
N THR A 79 -9.96 12.58 6.24
CA THR A 79 -9.67 11.25 6.78
C THR A 79 -9.21 11.36 8.23
N THR A 80 -9.36 10.27 8.97
CA THR A 80 -8.75 10.09 10.29
C THR A 80 -7.98 8.77 10.29
N PRO A 81 -6.63 8.79 10.36
CA PRO A 81 -5.74 9.96 10.48
C PRO A 81 -5.79 10.93 9.30
N ALA A 82 -5.42 12.19 9.55
CA ALA A 82 -5.41 13.22 8.51
C ALA A 82 -4.37 12.90 7.43
N ALA A 83 -4.71 13.16 6.18
CA ALA A 83 -3.80 12.97 5.06
C ALA A 83 -2.79 14.12 5.00
N ALA A 84 -1.54 13.79 4.71
CA ALA A 84 -0.48 14.75 4.40
C ALA A 84 0.18 14.35 3.09
N SER A 85 0.42 15.31 2.18
CA SER A 85 1.08 15.06 0.89
C SER A 85 0.45 13.89 0.10
N LYS A 86 -0.89 13.85 0.03
CA LYS A 86 -1.68 12.78 -0.64
C LYS A 86 -1.43 11.36 -0.07
N LYS A 87 -1.04 11.28 1.21
CA LYS A 87 -0.86 10.01 1.91
C LYS A 87 -1.61 9.99 3.23
N VAL A 88 -2.19 8.84 3.57
CA VAL A 88 -2.71 8.53 4.91
C VAL A 88 -1.82 7.47 5.53
N VAL A 89 -1.35 7.71 6.75
CA VAL A 89 -0.51 6.76 7.49
C VAL A 89 -1.31 6.23 8.67
N VAL A 90 -1.62 4.94 8.64
CA VAL A 90 -2.49 4.28 9.63
C VAL A 90 -1.63 3.38 10.52
N SER A 91 -1.55 3.70 11.80
CA SER A 91 -0.79 2.93 12.79
C SER A 91 -1.59 1.76 13.35
N PHE A 92 -0.92 0.65 13.66
CA PHE A 92 -1.53 -0.50 14.32
C PHE A 92 -0.59 -1.07 15.41
N PRO A 93 -1.14 -1.67 16.47
CA PRO A 93 -0.35 -2.32 17.51
C PRO A 93 0.15 -3.70 17.07
N LYS A 94 1.13 -4.24 17.81
CA LYS A 94 1.51 -5.65 17.71
C LYS A 94 0.28 -6.55 17.90
N ASP A 95 0.28 -7.69 17.22
CA ASP A 95 -0.76 -8.72 17.22
C ASP A 95 -2.10 -8.28 16.62
N ALA A 96 -2.16 -7.08 16.01
CA ALA A 96 -3.32 -6.65 15.24
C ALA A 96 -3.61 -7.62 14.09
N THR A 97 -4.89 -7.94 13.87
CA THR A 97 -5.38 -8.74 12.73
C THR A 97 -6.07 -7.88 11.67
N SER A 98 -6.31 -6.61 12.00
CA SER A 98 -6.82 -5.59 11.10
C SER A 98 -6.47 -4.20 11.62
N VAL A 99 -6.55 -3.22 10.74
CA VAL A 99 -6.50 -1.80 11.08
C VAL A 99 -7.55 -1.06 10.25
N GLU A 100 -7.98 0.10 10.72
CA GLU A 100 -8.93 0.94 10.00
C GLU A 100 -8.49 2.40 9.99
N PHE A 101 -8.91 3.10 8.95
CA PHE A 101 -8.97 4.56 8.96
C PHE A 101 -10.41 4.98 8.68
N THR A 102 -10.79 6.18 9.12
CA THR A 102 -12.11 6.73 8.84
C THR A 102 -12.04 7.67 7.65
N PHE A 103 -12.93 7.46 6.67
CA PHE A 103 -13.21 8.44 5.62
C PHE A 103 -14.39 9.31 6.07
N ASN A 104 -14.21 10.63 6.06
CA ASN A 104 -15.24 11.58 6.47
C ASN A 104 -15.71 12.37 5.24
N LYS A 105 -16.90 12.07 4.72
CA LYS A 105 -17.58 12.82 3.67
C LYS A 105 -18.11 14.14 4.26
N ILE A 106 -17.84 15.26 3.58
CA ILE A 106 -18.29 16.60 3.98
C ILE A 106 -19.46 17.05 3.10
N LYS A 107 -19.43 16.69 1.81
CA LYS A 107 -20.45 17.09 0.83
C LYS A 107 -20.96 15.89 0.06
N ASN A 108 -22.26 15.88 -0.19
CA ASN A 108 -22.86 14.93 -1.12
C ASN A 108 -22.55 15.35 -2.57
N ALA A 109 -22.42 14.37 -3.44
CA ALA A 109 -22.43 14.62 -4.87
C ALA A 109 -23.87 14.77 -5.36
N THR A 110 -24.05 15.51 -6.45
CA THR A 110 -25.31 15.55 -7.20
C THR A 110 -25.42 14.31 -8.08
N ALA A 111 -26.64 13.93 -8.49
CA ALA A 111 -26.89 12.71 -9.25
C ALA A 111 -26.14 12.62 -10.60
N THR A 112 -25.68 13.74 -11.15
CA THR A 112 -24.96 13.81 -12.44
C THR A 112 -23.44 13.84 -12.28
N GLU A 113 -22.91 13.96 -11.07
CA GLU A 113 -21.48 14.04 -10.83
C GLU A 113 -20.86 12.65 -10.67
N VAL A 114 -19.64 12.46 -11.17
CA VAL A 114 -18.84 11.26 -10.93
C VAL A 114 -17.69 11.65 -10.02
N LYS A 115 -17.85 11.42 -8.72
CA LYS A 115 -16.91 11.80 -7.66
C LYS A 115 -16.47 10.57 -6.88
N ASN A 116 -15.16 10.35 -6.77
CA ASN A 116 -14.62 9.25 -5.97
C ASN A 116 -13.22 9.57 -5.42
N VAL A 117 -12.84 8.82 -4.39
CA VAL A 117 -11.47 8.77 -3.87
C VAL A 117 -11.01 7.31 -3.89
N VAL A 118 -9.83 7.06 -4.44
CA VAL A 118 -9.19 5.75 -4.42
C VAL A 118 -8.02 5.78 -3.44
N PHE A 119 -8.01 4.83 -2.51
CA PHE A 119 -6.87 4.58 -1.63
C PHE A 119 -6.11 3.36 -2.13
N THR A 120 -4.78 3.45 -2.19
CA THR A 120 -3.90 2.34 -2.57
C THR A 120 -2.91 2.07 -1.45
N ILE A 121 -2.81 0.82 -0.99
CA ILE A 121 -1.74 0.41 -0.06
C ILE A 121 -0.40 0.51 -0.80
N SER A 122 0.44 1.45 -0.39
CA SER A 122 1.73 1.74 -1.03
C SER A 122 2.94 1.29 -0.22
N GLY A 123 2.76 0.98 1.07
CA GLY A 123 3.83 0.45 1.90
C GLY A 123 3.37 -0.06 3.25
N THR A 124 4.20 -0.91 3.84
CA THR A 124 4.08 -1.38 5.22
C THR A 124 5.42 -1.16 5.94
N SER A 125 5.40 -0.67 7.18
CA SER A 125 6.65 -0.38 7.91
C SER A 125 7.37 -1.62 8.43
N PHE A 126 6.75 -2.80 8.33
CA PHE A 126 7.21 -4.06 8.91
C PHE A 126 7.56 -5.11 7.84
N GLY A 127 7.63 -4.70 6.57
CA GLY A 127 7.96 -5.58 5.44
C GLY A 127 6.87 -6.61 5.10
N GLY A 128 5.62 -6.36 5.48
CA GLY A 128 4.48 -7.21 5.11
C GLY A 128 4.17 -7.17 3.63
N GLN A 129 3.61 -8.28 3.11
CA GLN A 129 3.25 -8.44 1.70
C GLN A 129 1.98 -7.67 1.38
N ILE A 130 1.99 -6.87 0.31
CA ILE A 130 0.78 -6.19 -0.17
C ILE A 130 0.07 -7.11 -1.17
N SER A 131 -1.16 -7.53 -0.85
CA SER A 131 -1.94 -8.43 -1.70
C SER A 131 -2.44 -7.76 -2.99
N SER A 132 -3.08 -8.53 -3.88
CA SER A 132 -3.69 -8.00 -5.11
C SER A 132 -4.79 -6.99 -4.83
N ASN A 133 -5.63 -7.23 -3.82
CA ASN A 133 -6.68 -6.32 -3.35
C ASN A 133 -6.11 -5.16 -2.50
N LYS A 134 -5.19 -4.41 -3.10
CA LYS A 134 -4.49 -3.28 -2.48
C LYS A 134 -5.16 -1.93 -2.70
N THR A 135 -6.31 -1.90 -3.38
CA THR A 135 -7.03 -0.67 -3.71
C THR A 135 -8.46 -0.73 -3.20
N ILE A 136 -8.98 0.40 -2.72
CA ILE A 136 -10.40 0.57 -2.44
C ILE A 136 -10.89 1.89 -3.03
N GLN A 137 -12.05 1.87 -3.70
CA GLN A 137 -12.69 3.04 -4.28
C GLN A 137 -13.93 3.48 -3.49
N LEU A 138 -13.95 4.72 -3.03
CA LEU A 138 -15.05 5.29 -2.27
C LEU A 138 -15.82 6.27 -3.17
N ASN A 139 -17.05 5.91 -3.50
CA ASN A 139 -17.91 6.65 -4.42
C ASN A 139 -18.86 7.55 -3.65
N PHE A 140 -18.96 8.82 -4.06
CA PHE A 140 -19.88 9.77 -3.43
C PHE A 140 -21.33 9.58 -3.90
N ASN A 141 -21.53 8.83 -4.98
CA ASN A 141 -22.83 8.46 -5.55
C ASN A 141 -22.93 6.93 -5.66
N GLU A 142 -24.14 6.42 -5.85
CA GLU A 142 -24.37 5.01 -6.15
C GLU A 142 -23.64 4.62 -7.44
N ALA A 143 -22.67 3.71 -7.32
CA ALA A 143 -22.02 3.04 -8.43
C ALA A 143 -22.18 1.52 -8.25
N ALA A 144 -22.10 0.75 -9.33
CA ALA A 144 -22.04 -0.71 -9.20
C ALA A 144 -20.80 -1.09 -8.37
N SER A 145 -20.98 -1.98 -7.37
CA SER A 145 -19.86 -2.50 -6.59
C SER A 145 -18.89 -3.24 -7.50
N LEU A 146 -17.58 -3.02 -7.30
CA LEU A 146 -16.53 -3.67 -8.08
C LEU A 146 -16.31 -5.15 -7.68
N GLY A 147 -17.02 -5.64 -6.67
CA GLY A 147 -16.92 -7.01 -6.15
C GLY A 147 -15.76 -7.22 -5.17
N THR A 148 -15.92 -8.14 -4.22
CA THR A 148 -14.86 -8.54 -3.28
C THR A 148 -13.95 -9.60 -3.90
N ALA A 149 -12.65 -9.33 -4.02
CA ALA A 149 -11.65 -10.35 -4.29
C ALA A 149 -11.17 -10.96 -2.97
N LEU A 150 -11.96 -11.90 -2.43
CA LEU A 150 -11.50 -12.86 -1.43
C LEU A 150 -11.91 -14.25 -1.91
N SER A 151 -10.92 -14.97 -2.45
CA SER A 151 -10.92 -16.43 -2.59
C SER A 151 -9.74 -16.97 -1.80
#